data_AF-A0A255Z511-F1
#
_entry.id   AF-A0A255Z511-F1
#
_cell.length_a   1.000
_cell.length_b   1.000
_cell.length_c   1.000
_cell.angle_alpha   90.00
_cell.angle_beta   90.00
_cell.angle_gamma   90.00
#
_symmetry.space_group_name_H-M   'P 1'
#
loop_
_entity.id
_entity.type
_entity.pdbx_description
1 polymer ?
#
loop_
_entity_poly.entity_id
_entity_poly.type
_entity_poly.pdbx_seq_one_letter_code
_entity_poly.pdbx_strand_id
1 'polypeptide(L)'
;MLAWGGLAPATIPDGVTLWLLPVAWARAESPGLILNAQGQPVDHAWKKRRAAALLGLFAKMAPHLIVLDMAAPGFRFELEPLTAIARRRSPAPTIETMT
;
A
#
# COMPACT_ATOMS: atom_id res chain seq x y z
N MET A 1 7.75 1.30 -10.36
CA MET A 1 7.86 0.40 -9.19
C MET A 1 6.48 0.16 -8.61
N LEU A 2 6.17 -1.07 -8.24
CA LEU A 2 4.87 -1.49 -7.73
C LEU A 2 5.00 -1.97 -6.28
N ALA A 3 4.28 -1.32 -5.36
CA ALA A 3 4.16 -1.79 -3.99
C ALA A 3 3.03 -2.83 -3.93
N TRP A 4 3.31 -4.04 -3.43
CA TRP A 4 2.38 -5.15 -3.48
C TRP A 4 2.19 -5.79 -2.10
N GLY A 5 0.96 -5.74 -1.59
CA GLY A 5 0.59 -6.30 -0.28
C GLY A 5 -0.19 -7.61 -0.34
N GLY A 6 -0.31 -8.22 -1.53
CA GLY A 6 -0.92 -9.54 -1.73
C GLY A 6 0.13 -10.66 -1.84
N LEU A 7 -0.33 -11.86 -2.22
CA LEU A 7 0.58 -12.95 -2.60
C LEU A 7 1.41 -12.53 -3.81
N ALA A 8 2.72 -12.78 -3.79
CA ALA A 8 3.60 -12.37 -4.89
C ALA A 8 3.07 -12.93 -6.23
N PRO A 9 2.94 -12.09 -7.27
CA PRO A 9 2.48 -12.54 -8.57
C PRO A 9 3.51 -13.51 -9.18
N ALA A 10 3.02 -14.47 -9.97
CA ALA A 10 3.88 -15.47 -10.61
C ALA A 10 4.83 -14.85 -11.66
N THR A 11 4.42 -13.75 -12.28
CA THR A 11 5.21 -13.00 -13.27
C THR A 11 5.14 -11.51 -12.97
N ILE A 12 6.24 -10.82 -13.28
CA ILE A 12 6.35 -9.36 -13.14
C ILE A 12 6.67 -8.83 -14.54
N PRO A 13 5.90 -7.88 -15.08
CA PRO A 13 6.18 -7.31 -16.41
C PRO A 13 7.56 -6.64 -16.47
N ASP A 14 8.15 -6.62 -17.65
CA ASP A 14 9.41 -5.93 -17.90
C ASP A 14 9.31 -4.45 -17.51
N GLY A 15 10.39 -3.93 -16.91
CA GLY A 15 10.44 -2.55 -16.42
C GLY A 15 9.69 -2.32 -15.09
N VAL A 16 9.02 -3.33 -14.52
CA VAL A 16 8.38 -3.24 -13.20
C VAL A 16 9.29 -3.81 -12.13
N THR A 17 9.79 -2.95 -11.24
CA THR A 17 10.35 -3.41 -9.96
C THR A 17 9.21 -3.64 -8.97
N LEU A 18 9.09 -4.86 -8.44
CA LEU A 18 8.14 -5.22 -7.40
C LEU A 18 8.75 -4.99 -6.01
N TRP A 19 8.00 -4.31 -5.13
CA TRP A 19 8.34 -4.16 -3.72
C TRP A 19 7.25 -4.81 -2.87
N LEU A 20 7.60 -5.89 -2.17
CA LEU A 20 6.65 -6.62 -1.33
C LEU A 20 6.45 -5.91 0.01
N LEU A 21 5.19 -5.64 0.33
CA LEU A 21 4.74 -5.24 1.65
C LEU A 21 4.34 -6.49 2.45
N PRO A 22 4.29 -6.43 3.80
CA PRO A 22 3.66 -7.47 4.60
C PRO A 22 2.30 -7.87 4.04
N VAL A 23 2.11 -9.15 3.72
CA VAL A 23 0.89 -9.65 3.07
C VAL A 23 -0.34 -9.38 3.93
N ALA A 24 -1.41 -8.89 3.31
CA ALA A 24 -2.71 -8.87 3.94
C ALA A 24 -3.88 -9.01 2.97
N TRP A 25 -4.99 -9.48 3.52
CA TRP A 25 -6.25 -9.68 2.83
C TRP A 25 -7.36 -8.93 3.55
N ALA A 26 -8.21 -8.26 2.78
CA ALA A 26 -9.51 -7.80 3.25
C ALA A 26 -10.56 -8.83 2.84
N ARG A 27 -11.53 -9.09 3.72
CA ARG A 27 -12.67 -9.98 3.44
C ARG A 27 -13.88 -9.14 3.06
N ALA A 28 -14.46 -9.40 1.90
CA ALA A 28 -15.66 -8.69 1.43
C ALA A 28 -16.84 -8.94 2.38
N GLU A 29 -16.93 -10.15 2.94
CA GLU A 29 -17.94 -10.55 3.92
C GLU A 29 -17.76 -9.92 5.32
N SER A 30 -16.64 -9.24 5.57
CA SER A 30 -16.35 -8.58 6.85
C SER A 30 -15.60 -7.27 6.63
N PRO A 31 -16.32 -6.21 6.22
CA PRO A 31 -15.72 -4.91 5.95
C PRO A 31 -14.88 -4.41 7.13
N GLY A 32 -13.63 -4.03 6.85
CA GLY A 32 -12.68 -3.54 7.86
C GLY A 32 -11.86 -4.63 8.57
N LEU A 33 -12.22 -5.92 8.43
CA LEU A 33 -11.37 -7.01 8.87
C LEU A 33 -10.21 -7.19 7.88
N ILE A 34 -8.99 -7.11 8.41
CA ILE A 34 -7.75 -7.32 7.67
C ILE A 34 -7.01 -8.48 8.31
N LEU A 35 -6.64 -9.46 7.50
CA LEU A 35 -5.91 -10.65 7.93
C LEU A 35 -4.46 -10.58 7.44
N ASN A 36 -3.51 -11.01 8.27
CA ASN A 36 -2.12 -11.21 7.87
C ASN A 36 -1.95 -12.50 7.05
N ALA A 37 -0.72 -12.81 6.62
CA ALA A 37 -0.35 -14.01 5.89
C ALA A 37 -0.77 -15.35 6.55
N GLN A 38 -0.97 -15.37 7.88
CA GLN A 38 -1.38 -16.55 8.65
C GLN A 38 -2.90 -16.65 8.81
N GLY A 39 -3.66 -15.74 8.20
CA GLY A 39 -5.12 -15.68 8.35
C GLY A 39 -5.58 -15.09 9.67
N GLN A 40 -4.68 -14.45 10.43
CA GLN A 40 -5.00 -13.85 11.73
C GLN A 40 -5.34 -12.36 11.58
N PRO A 41 -6.28 -11.83 12.37
CA PRO A 41 -6.56 -10.40 12.40
C PRO A 41 -5.30 -9.57 12.69
N VAL A 42 -5.09 -8.51 11.92
CA VAL A 42 -3.94 -7.63 12.13
C VAL A 42 -4.20 -6.65 13.28
N ASP A 43 -3.19 -6.48 14.14
CA ASP A 43 -3.23 -5.51 15.22
C ASP A 43 -2.68 -4.13 14.79
N HIS A 44 -2.71 -3.18 15.72
CA HIS A 44 -2.20 -1.82 15.48
C HIS A 44 -0.69 -1.79 15.20
N ALA A 45 0.09 -2.65 15.87
CA ALA A 45 1.52 -2.71 15.69
C ALA A 45 1.89 -3.17 14.27
N TRP A 46 1.15 -4.15 13.75
CA TRP A 46 1.26 -4.64 12.39
C TRP A 46 0.91 -3.54 11.38
N LYS A 47 -0.21 -2.83 11.59
CA LYS A 47 -0.62 -1.70 10.73
C LYS A 47 0.45 -0.63 10.65
N LYS A 48 1.04 -0.25 11.80
CA LYS A 48 2.16 0.71 11.86
C LYS A 48 3.38 0.23 11.08
N ARG A 49 3.79 -1.03 11.24
CA ARG A 49 4.94 -1.60 10.51
C ARG A 49 4.71 -1.58 9.00
N ARG A 50 3.52 -1.96 8.54
CA ARG A 50 3.19 -1.96 7.12
C ARG A 50 3.14 -0.55 6.53
N ALA A 51 2.49 0.40 7.22
CA ALA A 51 2.49 1.80 6.82
C ALA A 51 3.92 2.38 6.76
N ALA A 52 4.77 2.07 7.74
CA ALA A 52 6.17 2.49 7.72
C ALA A 52 6.95 1.92 6.51
N ALA A 53 6.71 0.66 6.14
CA ALA A 53 7.32 0.06 4.96
C ALA A 53 6.90 0.77 3.66
N LEU A 54 5.61 1.09 3.52
CA LEU A 54 5.10 1.85 2.36
C LEU A 54 5.67 3.27 2.30
N LEU A 55 5.71 3.98 3.44
CA LEU A 55 6.27 5.33 3.51
C LEU A 55 7.79 5.34 3.26
N GLY A 56 8.51 4.33 3.74
CA GLY A 56 9.93 4.15 3.44
C GLY A 56 10.19 3.94 1.95
N LEU A 57 9.35 3.15 1.28
CA LEU A 57 9.40 2.99 -0.17
C LEU A 57 9.13 4.31 -0.90
N PHE A 58 8.10 5.05 -0.50
CA PHE A 58 7.76 6.35 -1.08
C PHE A 58 8.91 7.37 -0.92
N ALA A 59 9.56 7.38 0.25
CA ALA A 59 10.71 8.22 0.53
C ALA A 59 11.88 7.87 -0.41
N LYS A 60 12.22 6.58 -0.53
CA LYS A 60 13.31 6.06 -1.37
C LYS A 60 13.07 6.26 -2.87
N MET A 61 11.85 6.04 -3.33
CA MET A 61 11.50 6.10 -4.75
C MET A 61 11.42 7.52 -5.28
N ALA A 62 11.00 8.47 -4.44
CA ALA A 62 10.71 9.84 -4.85
C ALA A 62 9.78 9.92 -6.10
N PRO A 63 8.60 9.28 -6.09
CA PRO A 63 7.78 9.20 -7.30
C PRO A 63 7.25 10.57 -7.73
N HIS A 64 6.97 10.69 -9.03
CA HIS A 64 6.23 11.81 -9.61
C HIS A 64 4.74 11.49 -9.87
N LEU A 65 4.37 10.21 -9.89
CA LEU A 65 3.00 9.70 -10.02
C LEU A 65 2.75 8.59 -9.00
N ILE A 66 1.61 8.65 -8.32
CA ILE A 66 1.09 7.61 -7.45
C ILE A 66 -0.25 7.17 -8.02
N VAL A 67 -0.41 5.88 -8.28
CA VAL A 67 -1.68 5.27 -8.68
C VAL A 67 -2.19 4.43 -7.52
N LEU A 68 -3.41 4.70 -7.05
CA LEU A 68 -4.03 4.03 -5.91
C LEU A 68 -5.26 3.24 -6.37
N ASP A 69 -5.36 2.00 -5.89
CA ASP A 69 -6.60 1.23 -5.95
C ASP A 69 -7.40 1.47 -4.66
N MET A 70 -8.56 2.11 -4.79
CA MET A 70 -9.41 2.49 -3.66
C MET A 70 -10.48 1.43 -3.33
N ALA A 71 -10.45 0.24 -3.97
CA ALA A 71 -11.41 -0.84 -3.72
C ALA A 71 -11.36 -1.42 -2.29
N ALA A 72 -10.39 -1.03 -1.46
CA ALA A 72 -10.16 -1.62 -0.14
C ALA A 72 -10.10 -0.57 0.99
N PRO A 73 -11.27 -0.11 1.52
CA PRO A 73 -11.33 0.93 2.56
C PRO A 73 -10.62 0.57 3.87
N GLY A 74 -10.35 -0.73 4.11
CA GLY A 74 -9.57 -1.19 5.26
C GLY A 74 -8.13 -0.63 5.30
N PHE A 75 -7.55 -0.26 4.16
CA PHE A 75 -6.14 0.20 4.07
C PHE A 75 -5.95 1.71 4.25
N ARG A 76 -6.98 2.46 4.67
CA ARG A 76 -6.87 3.89 4.97
C ARG A 76 -5.72 4.21 5.94
N PHE A 77 -5.40 3.32 6.88
CA PHE A 77 -4.31 3.50 7.85
C PHE A 77 -2.93 3.70 7.21
N GLU A 78 -2.69 3.18 5.99
CA GLU A 78 -1.43 3.36 5.25
C GLU A 78 -1.55 4.37 4.11
N LEU A 79 -2.74 4.49 3.49
CA LEU A 79 -2.99 5.39 2.37
C LEU A 79 -3.16 6.86 2.78
N GLU A 80 -3.81 7.14 3.91
CA GLU A 80 -3.97 8.52 4.39
C GLU A 80 -2.61 9.16 4.74
N PRO A 81 -1.70 8.51 5.49
CA PRO A 81 -0.36 9.05 5.70
C PRO A 81 0.44 9.24 4.41
N LEU A 82 0.34 8.29 3.46
CA LEU A 82 1.03 8.38 2.17
C LEU A 82 0.59 9.62 1.39
N THR A 83 -0.71 9.81 1.21
CA THR A 83 -1.24 10.96 0.46
C THR A 83 -0.98 12.28 1.18
N ALA A 84 -1.06 12.31 2.51
CA ALA A 84 -0.73 13.49 3.32
C ALA A 84 0.74 13.92 3.16
N ILE A 85 1.68 12.97 3.18
CA ILE A 85 3.12 13.25 3.00
C ILE A 85 3.40 13.62 1.54
N ALA A 86 2.80 12.93 0.57
CA ALA A 86 2.98 13.20 -0.85
C ALA A 86 2.61 14.64 -1.21
N ARG A 87 1.46 15.13 -0.71
CA ARG A 87 0.99 16.51 -0.93
C ARG A 87 1.91 17.59 -0.36
N ARG A 88 2.80 17.25 0.58
CA ARG A 88 3.74 18.20 1.19
C ARG A 88 5.09 18.28 0.44
N ARG A 89 5.33 17.44 -0.56
CA ARG A 89 6.56 17.51 -1.37
C ARG A 89 6.53 18.69 -2.33
N SER A 90 7.72 19.14 -2.71
CA SER A 90 7.93 20.10 -3.78
C SER A 90 8.95 19.53 -4.79
N PRO A 91 8.54 19.22 -6.04
CA PRO A 91 7.15 19.19 -6.50
C PRO A 91 6.35 18.06 -5.84
N ALA A 92 5.04 18.26 -5.67
CA ALA A 92 4.14 17.19 -5.24
C ALA A 92 3.92 16.19 -6.40
N PRO A 93 3.91 14.87 -6.15
CA PRO A 93 3.53 13.91 -7.18
C PRO A 93 2.05 14.02 -7.52
N THR A 94 1.72 13.69 -8.76
CA THR A 94 0.34 13.45 -9.18
C THR A 94 -0.19 12.21 -8.46
N ILE A 95 -1.44 12.25 -8.00
CA ILE A 95 -2.12 11.12 -7.35
C ILE A 95 -3.36 10.79 -8.16
N GLU A 96 -3.39 9.61 -8.75
CA GLU A 96 -4.50 9.06 -9.52
C GLU A 96 -5.14 7.90 -8.76
N THR A 97 -6.45 7.75 -8.91
CA THR A 97 -7.20 6.62 -8.34
C THR A 97 -7.83 5.80 -9.46
N MET A 98 -7.65 4.49 -9.40
CA MET A 98 -8.35 3.57 -10.29
C MET A 98 -9.71 3.23 -9.67
N THR A 99 -10.77 3.39 -10.46
CA THR A 99 -12.16 3.01 -10.15
C THR A 99 -12.51 1.67 -10.77
#